data_AF-A0A956D088-F1
#
_entry.id   AF-A0A956D088-F1
#
_cell.length_a   1.000
_cell.length_b   1.000
_cell.length_c   1.000
_cell.angle_alpha   90.00
_cell.angle_beta   90.00
_cell.angle_gamma   90.00
#
_symmetry.space_group_name_H-M   'P 1'
#
loop_
_entity.id
_entity.type
_entity.pdbx_description
1 polymer ?
#
loop_
_entity_poly.entity_id
_entity_poly.type
_entity_poly.pdbx_seq_one_letter_code
_entity_poly.pdbx_strand_id
1 'polypeptide(L)'
;MRSPPEFEPAAILDSLVRQRVDFVLIGGLAGLAHQAGWVTFDVDVVVQNDEANLDRLLAALTELGAQYDTFHQPPLLPDARLVRSGSGPQLFRTRYGRLDVLKEAGGETFESLIEDAIELEQHGQRVTCASLEALLRMKRAANRPKDQPAIAKIEARLRERDE
;
A
#
# COMPACT_ATOMS: atom_id res chain seq x y z
N MET A 1 22.47 -19.39 3.88
CA MET A 1 22.03 -17.97 3.84
C MET A 1 20.83 -17.93 2.91
N ARG A 2 19.60 -17.71 3.41
CA ARG A 2 18.45 -17.52 2.50
C ARG A 2 18.60 -16.13 1.88
N SER A 3 18.63 -16.05 0.55
CA SER A 3 18.53 -14.76 -0.15
C SER A 3 17.27 -14.04 0.33
N PRO A 4 17.27 -12.71 0.46
CA PRO A 4 16.04 -11.98 0.70
C PRO A 4 15.03 -12.37 -0.39
N PRO A 5 13.74 -12.56 -0.04
CA PRO A 5 12.73 -12.88 -1.05
C PRO A 5 12.76 -11.81 -2.14
N GLU A 6 12.66 -12.25 -3.39
CA GLU A 6 12.51 -11.37 -4.53
C GLU A 6 11.23 -10.53 -4.34
N PHE A 7 11.27 -9.26 -4.71
CA PHE A 7 10.10 -8.40 -4.60
C PHE A 7 9.14 -8.75 -5.74
N GLU A 8 8.05 -9.44 -5.40
CA GLU A 8 7.03 -9.93 -6.32
C GLU A 8 5.67 -9.25 -6.03
N PRO A 9 5.52 -7.95 -6.36
CA PRO A 9 4.30 -7.19 -6.03
C PRO A 9 3.03 -7.80 -6.64
N ALA A 10 3.13 -8.45 -7.80
CA ALA A 10 2.02 -9.13 -8.47
C ALA A 10 1.33 -10.16 -7.56
N ALA A 11 2.10 -10.95 -6.81
CA ALA A 11 1.58 -11.99 -5.94
C ALA A 11 0.91 -11.42 -4.68
N ILE A 12 1.40 -10.28 -4.18
CA ILE A 12 0.77 -9.54 -3.07
C ILE A 12 -0.58 -8.99 -3.52
N LEU A 13 -0.60 -8.28 -4.66
CA LEU A 13 -1.82 -7.69 -5.21
C LEU A 13 -2.86 -8.77 -5.57
N ASP A 14 -2.43 -9.89 -6.19
CA ASP A 14 -3.32 -11.03 -6.50
C ASP A 14 -4.01 -11.58 -5.25
N SER A 15 -3.27 -11.77 -4.15
CA SER A 15 -3.87 -12.27 -2.90
C SER A 15 -4.89 -11.29 -2.32
N LEU A 16 -4.58 -9.98 -2.31
CA LEU A 16 -5.52 -8.96 -1.83
C LEU A 16 -6.80 -8.94 -2.68
N VAL A 17 -6.68 -8.97 -4.01
CA VAL A 17 -7.81 -8.98 -4.94
C VAL A 17 -8.64 -10.25 -4.80
N ARG A 18 -8.01 -11.43 -4.74
CA ARG A 18 -8.70 -12.72 -4.62
C ARG A 18 -9.46 -12.87 -3.31
N GLN A 19 -8.92 -12.35 -2.21
CA GLN A 19 -9.59 -12.30 -0.91
C GLN A 19 -10.62 -11.16 -0.83
N ARG A 20 -10.77 -10.39 -1.92
CA ARG A 20 -11.69 -9.25 -2.05
C ARG A 20 -11.42 -8.18 -1.00
N VAL A 21 -10.16 -7.91 -0.66
CA VAL A 21 -9.85 -6.83 0.27
C VAL A 21 -10.23 -5.50 -0.40
N ASP A 22 -10.98 -4.66 0.30
CA ASP A 22 -11.26 -3.29 -0.08
C ASP A 22 -10.05 -2.44 0.31
N PHE A 23 -9.24 -2.10 -0.69
CA PHE A 23 -8.03 -1.30 -0.53
C PHE A 23 -7.83 -0.33 -1.68
N VAL A 24 -7.06 0.73 -1.41
CA VAL A 24 -6.52 1.64 -2.42
C VAL A 24 -5.00 1.49 -2.41
N LEU A 25 -4.42 1.17 -3.57
CA LEU A 25 -2.98 1.16 -3.78
C LEU A 25 -2.46 2.60 -3.73
N ILE A 26 -1.46 2.82 -2.88
CA ILE A 26 -0.79 4.11 -2.71
C ILE A 26 0.72 3.96 -2.98
N GLY A 27 1.51 4.93 -2.54
CA GLY A 27 2.97 4.80 -2.50
C GLY A 27 3.63 4.75 -3.88
N GLY A 28 4.77 4.07 -3.94
CA GLY A 28 5.62 4.05 -5.15
C GLY A 28 4.99 3.31 -6.33
N LEU A 29 4.26 2.21 -6.07
CA LEU A 29 3.59 1.45 -7.13
C LEU A 29 2.47 2.26 -7.77
N ALA A 30 1.65 2.97 -6.98
CA ALA A 30 0.67 3.90 -7.53
C ALA A 30 1.35 5.01 -8.36
N GLY A 31 2.45 5.58 -7.87
CA GLY A 31 3.24 6.57 -8.62
C GLY A 31 3.77 6.04 -9.96
N LEU A 32 4.23 4.79 -10.01
CA LEU A 32 4.66 4.11 -11.24
C LEU A 32 3.49 3.89 -12.20
N ALA A 33 2.33 3.49 -11.69
CA ALA A 33 1.10 3.33 -12.45
C ALA A 33 0.68 4.62 -13.18
N HIS A 34 0.91 5.77 -12.53
CA HIS A 34 0.69 7.10 -13.09
C HIS A 34 1.84 7.66 -13.93
N GLN A 35 2.92 6.90 -14.13
CA GLN A 35 4.13 7.34 -14.84
C GLN A 35 4.87 8.51 -14.15
N ALA A 36 4.57 8.81 -12.89
CA ALA A 36 5.30 9.78 -12.06
C ALA A 36 6.42 9.11 -11.23
N GLY A 37 6.58 7.79 -11.37
CA GLY A 37 7.13 6.94 -10.32
C GLY A 37 8.63 7.07 -10.00
N TRP A 38 8.99 6.38 -8.93
CA TRP A 38 10.35 6.15 -8.47
C TRP A 38 10.48 4.67 -8.10
N VAL A 39 11.72 4.21 -7.92
CA VAL A 39 11.96 2.82 -7.54
C VAL A 39 11.39 2.58 -6.14
N THR A 40 10.59 1.53 -5.98
CA THR A 40 9.99 1.08 -4.72
C THR A 40 10.15 -0.42 -4.58
N PHE A 41 10.16 -0.91 -3.33
CA PHE A 41 10.41 -2.33 -3.02
C PHE A 41 9.39 -2.88 -2.00
N ASP A 42 8.21 -2.27 -1.99
CA ASP A 42 7.09 -2.52 -1.10
C ASP A 42 5.77 -2.24 -1.82
N VAL A 43 4.72 -2.89 -1.33
CA VAL A 43 3.33 -2.58 -1.65
C VAL A 43 2.79 -1.75 -0.49
N ASP A 44 2.31 -0.54 -0.77
CA ASP A 44 1.66 0.32 0.22
C ASP A 44 0.16 0.41 -0.09
N VAL A 45 -0.70 0.13 0.90
CA VAL A 45 -2.15 0.23 0.73
C VAL A 45 -2.83 0.98 1.88
N VAL A 46 -3.90 1.70 1.55
CA VAL A 46 -4.90 2.12 2.54
C VAL A 46 -6.09 1.17 2.43
N VAL A 47 -6.51 0.57 3.54
CA VAL A 47 -7.64 -0.38 3.59
C VAL A 47 -8.88 0.27 4.20
N GLN A 48 -10.05 -0.15 3.76
CA GLN A 48 -11.30 0.19 4.45
C GLN A 48 -11.26 -0.37 5.88
N ASN A 49 -11.49 0.48 6.88
CA ASN A 49 -11.32 0.14 8.29
C ASN A 49 -12.62 -0.35 8.94
N ASP A 50 -13.22 -1.37 8.34
CA ASP A 50 -14.36 -2.09 8.91
C ASP A 50 -13.98 -3.55 9.22
N GLU A 51 -14.72 -4.18 10.13
CA GLU A 51 -14.37 -5.52 10.62
C GLU A 51 -14.36 -6.58 9.50
N ALA A 52 -15.31 -6.52 8.56
CA ALA A 52 -15.44 -7.52 7.51
C ALA A 52 -14.29 -7.39 6.49
N ASN A 53 -13.84 -6.18 6.20
CA ASN A 53 -12.66 -5.98 5.37
C ASN A 53 -11.36 -6.39 6.07
N LEU A 54 -11.22 -6.10 7.37
CA LEU A 54 -10.05 -6.53 8.14
C LEU A 54 -9.95 -8.06 8.27
N ASP A 55 -11.07 -8.78 8.27
CA ASP A 55 -11.08 -10.24 8.22
C ASP A 55 -10.62 -10.77 6.85
N ARG A 56 -11.05 -10.14 5.75
CA ARG A 56 -10.54 -10.43 4.39
C ARG A 56 -9.04 -10.14 4.28
N LEU A 57 -8.59 -9.03 4.84
CA LEU A 57 -7.17 -8.69 4.93
C LEU A 57 -6.39 -9.76 5.71
N LEU A 58 -6.91 -10.23 6.84
CA LEU A 58 -6.25 -11.27 7.63
C LEU A 58 -6.13 -12.58 6.86
N ALA A 59 -7.13 -12.95 6.05
CA ALA A 59 -7.05 -14.10 5.15
C ALA A 59 -5.94 -13.92 4.10
N ALA A 60 -5.82 -12.73 3.50
CA ALA A 60 -4.73 -12.42 2.56
C ALA A 60 -3.35 -12.45 3.24
N LEU A 61 -3.21 -11.84 4.42
CA LEU A 61 -1.96 -11.86 5.19
C LEU A 61 -1.54 -13.28 5.56
N THR A 62 -2.50 -14.13 5.92
CA THR A 62 -2.27 -15.56 6.18
C THR A 62 -1.81 -16.28 4.92
N GLU A 63 -2.50 -16.07 3.79
CA GLU A 63 -2.14 -16.64 2.50
C GLU A 63 -0.73 -16.20 2.09
N LEU A 64 -0.33 -14.95 2.32
CA LEU A 64 0.99 -14.40 1.98
C LEU A 64 2.12 -14.87 2.93
N GLY A 65 1.78 -15.55 4.03
CA GLY A 65 2.74 -15.88 5.08
C GLY A 65 3.32 -14.64 5.76
N ALA A 66 2.47 -13.64 6.00
CA ALA A 66 2.87 -12.37 6.56
C ALA A 66 3.28 -12.50 8.03
N GLN A 67 4.31 -11.75 8.41
CA GLN A 67 4.71 -11.48 9.79
C GLN A 67 5.00 -9.99 9.93
N TYR A 68 4.81 -9.42 11.12
CA TYR A 68 5.16 -8.01 11.35
C TYR A 68 6.66 -7.80 11.12
N ASP A 69 7.02 -6.71 10.45
CA ASP A 69 8.40 -6.29 10.21
C ASP A 69 9.03 -5.72 11.48
N THR A 70 9.40 -6.62 12.39
CA THR A 70 9.97 -6.30 13.71
C THR A 70 11.09 -7.27 14.04
N PHE A 71 11.88 -6.95 15.07
CA PHE A 71 12.95 -7.82 15.58
C PHE A 71 12.46 -8.82 16.65
N HIS A 72 11.14 -9.01 16.82
CA HIS A 72 10.60 -9.92 17.84
C HIS A 72 10.98 -11.39 17.58
N GLN A 73 11.26 -12.13 18.66
CA GLN A 73 11.49 -13.57 18.64
C GLN A 73 10.63 -14.25 19.73
N PRO A 74 9.72 -15.18 19.37
CA PRO A 74 9.39 -15.60 18.01
C PRO A 74 8.79 -14.46 17.16
N PRO A 75 8.76 -14.61 15.81
CA PRO A 75 8.14 -13.61 14.93
C PRO A 75 6.69 -13.33 15.34
N LEU A 76 6.31 -12.06 15.34
CA LEU A 76 4.95 -11.65 15.63
C LEU A 76 4.09 -11.84 14.37
N LEU A 77 3.09 -12.72 14.45
CA LEU A 77 2.15 -12.97 13.36
C LEU A 77 0.95 -12.02 13.46
N PRO A 78 0.36 -11.60 12.33
CA PRO A 78 -0.90 -10.88 12.33
C PRO A 78 -2.02 -11.76 12.87
N ASP A 79 -2.82 -11.20 13.77
CA ASP A 79 -4.09 -11.76 14.20
C ASP A 79 -5.17 -10.67 14.18
N ALA A 80 -6.43 -11.07 14.32
CA ALA A 80 -7.56 -10.14 14.29
C ALA A 80 -7.43 -9.04 15.35
N ARG A 81 -6.92 -9.35 16.55
CA ARG A 81 -6.77 -8.37 17.62
C ARG A 81 -5.74 -7.31 17.25
N LEU A 82 -4.56 -7.71 16.77
CA LEU A 82 -3.48 -6.81 16.39
C LEU A 82 -3.89 -5.94 15.19
N VAL A 83 -4.46 -6.56 14.15
CA VAL A 83 -4.90 -5.84 12.94
C VAL A 83 -5.99 -4.81 13.23
N ARG A 84 -6.97 -5.16 14.08
CA ARG A 84 -8.07 -4.26 14.47
C ARG A 84 -7.61 -3.16 15.42
N SER A 85 -6.76 -3.47 16.39
CA SER A 85 -6.32 -2.50 17.41
C SER A 85 -5.25 -1.51 16.94
N GLY A 86 -4.46 -1.87 15.92
CA GLY A 86 -3.43 -0.98 15.36
C GLY A 86 -4.03 0.27 14.73
N SER A 87 -3.65 1.45 15.23
CA SER A 87 -4.01 2.75 14.66
C SER A 87 -2.96 3.33 13.71
N GLY A 88 -1.70 2.91 13.85
CA GLY A 88 -0.60 3.31 12.97
C GLY A 88 -0.41 2.39 11.76
N PRO A 89 0.57 2.70 10.90
CA PRO A 89 0.97 1.82 9.81
C PRO A 89 1.35 0.43 10.32
N GLN A 90 0.79 -0.60 9.68
CA GLN A 90 1.08 -1.99 9.96
C GLN A 90 2.02 -2.54 8.90
N LEU A 91 3.28 -2.75 9.28
CA LEU A 91 4.36 -3.11 8.37
C LEU A 91 4.56 -4.62 8.39
N PHE A 92 4.46 -5.27 7.23
CA PHE A 92 4.58 -6.72 7.11
C PHE A 92 5.73 -7.12 6.19
N ARG A 93 6.42 -8.20 6.56
CA ARG A 93 7.22 -9.01 5.64
C ARG A 93 6.41 -10.22 5.21
N THR A 94 6.35 -10.46 3.91
CA THR A 94 5.71 -11.63 3.31
C THR A 94 6.74 -12.48 2.56
N ARG A 95 6.31 -13.61 2.01
CA ARG A 95 7.16 -14.40 1.10
C ARG A 95 7.51 -13.71 -0.22
N TYR A 96 6.81 -12.63 -0.57
CA TYR A 96 6.91 -11.89 -1.84
C TYR A 96 7.43 -10.46 -1.68
N GLY A 97 7.92 -10.10 -0.49
CA GLY A 97 8.39 -8.76 -0.17
C GLY A 97 7.55 -8.06 0.89
N ARG A 98 7.73 -6.74 1.00
CA ARG A 98 7.07 -5.91 2.02
C ARG A 98 5.67 -5.49 1.61
N LEU A 99 4.76 -5.51 2.57
CA LEU A 99 3.40 -4.99 2.46
C LEU A 99 3.15 -4.07 3.67
N ASP A 100 2.91 -2.80 3.40
CA ASP A 100 2.56 -1.80 4.39
C ASP A 100 1.06 -1.50 4.29
N VAL A 101 0.33 -1.76 5.38
CA VAL A 101 -1.12 -1.55 5.45
C VAL A 101 -1.44 -0.40 6.38
N LEU A 102 -2.16 0.59 5.87
CA LEU A 102 -2.58 1.77 6.60
C LEU A 102 -4.11 1.84 6.65
N LYS A 103 -4.65 2.40 7.73
CA LYS A 103 -6.08 2.78 7.83
C LYS A 103 -6.31 4.24 7.46
N GLU A 104 -5.25 5.04 7.57
CA GLU A 104 -5.20 6.44 7.19
C GLU A 104 -3.76 6.77 6.77
N ALA A 105 -3.61 7.60 5.73
CA ALA A 105 -2.33 8.10 5.28
C ALA A 105 -2.41 9.62 5.09
N GLY A 106 -1.76 10.39 5.97
CA GLY A 106 -1.69 11.85 5.84
C GLY A 106 -3.06 12.54 5.84
N GLY A 107 -4.01 12.05 6.65
CA GLY A 107 -5.39 12.54 6.71
C GLY A 107 -6.34 11.90 5.70
N GLU A 108 -5.84 11.08 4.76
CA GLU A 108 -6.66 10.39 3.77
C GLU A 108 -7.05 8.99 4.27
N THR A 109 -8.35 8.66 4.24
CA THR A 109 -8.89 7.32 4.56
C THR A 109 -9.25 6.59 3.27
N PHE A 110 -9.68 5.33 3.37
CA PHE A 110 -10.21 4.61 2.22
C PHE A 110 -11.34 5.40 1.54
N GLU A 111 -12.28 5.93 2.33
CA GLU A 111 -13.46 6.65 1.84
C GLU A 111 -13.09 7.94 1.11
N SER A 112 -12.11 8.69 1.58
CA SER A 112 -11.66 9.92 0.88
C SER A 112 -10.88 9.60 -0.38
N LEU A 113 -10.08 8.53 -0.37
CA LEU A 113 -9.27 8.14 -1.53
C LEU A 113 -10.11 7.62 -2.69
N ILE A 114 -11.20 6.90 -2.43
CA ILE A 114 -12.04 6.35 -3.51
C ILE A 114 -12.80 7.43 -4.29
N GLU A 115 -12.93 8.65 -3.77
CA GLU A 115 -13.61 9.75 -4.46
C GLU A 115 -12.90 10.17 -5.76
N ASP A 116 -11.56 10.07 -5.79
CA ASP A 116 -10.73 10.41 -6.93
C ASP A 116 -9.85 9.25 -7.43
N ALA A 117 -9.99 8.06 -6.83
CA ALA A 117 -9.23 6.88 -7.22
C ALA A 117 -9.51 6.45 -8.67
N ILE A 118 -8.50 5.83 -9.28
CA ILE A 118 -8.61 5.30 -10.63
C ILE A 118 -8.25 3.82 -10.66
N GLU A 119 -8.97 3.05 -11.46
CA GLU A 119 -8.61 1.66 -11.74
C GLU A 119 -7.45 1.62 -12.74
N LEU A 120 -6.37 0.95 -12.36
CA LEU A 120 -5.21 0.74 -13.22
C LEU A 120 -4.82 -0.73 -13.24
N GLU A 121 -4.23 -1.15 -14.36
CA GLU A 121 -3.57 -2.44 -14.43
C GLU A 121 -2.18 -2.33 -13.79
N GLN A 122 -1.92 -3.16 -12.78
CA GLN A 122 -0.64 -3.30 -12.11
C GLN A 122 -0.24 -4.76 -12.10
N HIS A 123 0.83 -5.10 -12.81
CA HIS A 123 1.36 -6.45 -12.89
C HIS A 123 0.31 -7.51 -13.26
N GLY A 124 -0.59 -7.18 -14.21
CA GLY A 124 -1.67 -8.08 -14.66
C GLY A 124 -2.90 -8.13 -13.75
N GLN A 125 -2.94 -7.33 -12.68
CA GLN A 125 -4.08 -7.20 -11.77
C GLN A 125 -4.76 -5.83 -11.98
N ARG A 126 -6.09 -5.80 -12.02
CA ARG A 126 -6.84 -4.53 -11.94
C ARG A 126 -6.93 -4.14 -10.48
N VAL A 127 -6.38 -2.98 -10.14
CA VAL A 127 -6.33 -2.47 -8.78
C VAL A 127 -6.79 -1.01 -8.73
N THR A 128 -7.49 -0.66 -7.65
CA THR A 128 -7.86 0.71 -7.34
C THR A 128 -6.63 1.45 -6.85
N CYS A 129 -6.22 2.51 -7.55
CA CYS A 129 -5.04 3.31 -7.24
C CYS A 129 -5.45 4.72 -6.82
N ALA A 130 -4.78 5.27 -5.81
CA ALA A 130 -4.93 6.68 -5.45
C ALA A 130 -4.54 7.58 -6.63
N SER A 131 -5.26 8.69 -6.82
CA SER A 131 -4.92 9.73 -7.81
C SER A 131 -3.54 10.35 -7.55
N LEU A 132 -2.96 11.01 -8.56
CA LEU A 132 -1.73 11.79 -8.38
C LEU A 132 -1.93 12.91 -7.35
N GLU A 133 -3.12 13.52 -7.34
CA GLU A 133 -3.52 14.55 -6.40
C GLU A 133 -3.53 14.01 -4.96
N ALA A 134 -4.15 12.85 -4.74
CA ALA A 134 -4.15 12.20 -3.43
C ALA A 134 -2.74 11.81 -3.00
N LEU A 135 -1.93 11.22 -3.88
CA LEU A 135 -0.53 10.91 -3.61
C LEU A 135 0.27 12.16 -3.20
N LEU A 136 0.04 13.30 -3.87
CA LEU A 136 0.65 14.58 -3.52
C LEU A 136 0.20 15.08 -2.15
N ARG A 137 -1.11 15.04 -1.86
CA ARG A 137 -1.67 15.44 -0.56
C ARG A 137 -1.04 14.63 0.57
N MET A 138 -1.02 13.29 0.46
CA MET A 138 -0.42 12.40 1.45
C MET A 138 1.08 12.66 1.67
N LYS A 139 1.84 12.86 0.59
CA LYS A 139 3.28 13.15 0.69
C LYS A 139 3.56 14.50 1.33
N ARG A 140 2.80 15.54 0.99
CA ARG A 140 2.89 16.87 1.61
C ARG A 140 2.49 16.86 3.08
N ALA A 141 1.46 16.09 3.45
CA ALA A 141 1.06 15.93 4.85
C ALA A 141 2.14 15.23 5.68
N ALA A 142 2.79 14.20 5.14
CA ALA A 142 3.89 13.52 5.81
C ALA A 142 5.17 14.40 5.91
N ASN A 143 5.43 15.22 4.89
CA ASN A 143 6.52 16.20 4.80
C ASN A 143 7.90 15.69 5.25
N ARG A 144 8.25 14.43 4.94
CA ARG A 144 9.54 13.86 5.32
C ARG A 144 10.61 14.29 4.30
N PRO A 145 11.88 14.49 4.71
CA PRO A 145 12.95 14.81 3.76
C PRO A 145 13.06 13.80 2.60
N LYS A 146 12.81 12.51 2.87
CA LYS A 146 12.80 11.44 1.86
C LYS A 146 11.66 11.52 0.85
N ASP A 147 10.59 12.27 1.16
CA ASP A 147 9.41 12.39 0.31
C ASP A 147 9.58 13.50 -0.77
N GLN A 148 10.57 14.39 -0.62
CA GLN A 148 10.78 15.53 -1.55
C GLN A 148 11.01 15.13 -3.02
N PRO A 149 11.82 14.10 -3.34
CA PRO A 149 11.99 13.66 -4.73
C PRO A 149 10.69 13.12 -5.35
N ALA A 150 9.87 12.44 -4.54
CA ALA A 150 8.56 11.93 -4.96
C ALA A 150 7.57 13.06 -5.24
N ILE A 151 7.51 14.07 -4.35
CA ILE A 151 6.67 15.27 -4.52
C ILE A 151 7.00 15.97 -5.83
N ALA A 152 8.28 16.24 -6.10
CA ALA A 152 8.71 16.93 -7.31
C ALA A 152 8.32 16.19 -8.60
N LYS A 153 8.38 14.86 -8.60
CA LYS A 153 7.97 14.03 -9.74
C LYS A 153 6.46 14.05 -9.96
N ILE A 154 5.67 13.95 -8.89
CA ILE A 154 4.21 14.04 -8.98
C ILE A 154 3.79 15.41 -9.52
N GLU A 155 4.39 16.49 -9.03
CA GLU A 155 4.13 17.86 -9.51
C GLU A 155 4.50 18.07 -10.98
N ALA A 156 5.60 17.45 -11.45
CA ALA A 156 5.94 17.46 -12.88
C ALA A 156 4.88 16.73 -13.71
N ARG A 157 4.47 15.53 -13.28
CA ARG A 157 3.49 14.73 -14.01
C ARG A 157 2.11 15.37 -14.09
N LEU A 158 1.69 16.07 -13.03
CA LEU A 158 0.43 16.82 -13.00
C LEU A 158 0.47 17.99 -14.00
N ARG A 159 1.58 18.73 -14.07
CA ARG A 159 1.73 19.81 -15.07
C ARG A 159 1.63 19.29 -16.50
N GLU A 160 2.30 18.17 -16.80
CA GLU A 160 2.24 17.54 -18.13
C GLU A 160 0.86 17.00 -18.51
N ARG A 161 -0.02 16.72 -17.53
CA ARG A 161 -1.38 16.23 -17.78
C ARG A 161 -2.35 17.37 -18.14
N ASP A 162 -2.08 18.56 -17.60
CA ASP A 162 -2.94 19.73 -17.75
C ASP A 162 -2.57 20.58 -18.99
N GLU A 163 -1.49 20.21 -19.70
CA GLU A 163 -1.04 20.75 -21.00
C GLU A 163 -1.64 20.00 -22.20
#